data_AF-A0A975FUU3-F1
#
_entry.id   AF-A0A975FUU3-F1
#
_cell.length_a   1.000
_cell.length_b   1.000
_cell.length_c   1.000
_cell.angle_alpha   90.00
_cell.angle_beta   90.00
_cell.angle_gamma   90.00
#
_symmetry.space_group_name_H-M   'P 1'
#
loop_
_entity.id
_entity.type
_entity.pdbx_description
1 polymer ?
#
loop_
_entity_poly.entity_id
_entity_poly.type
_entity_poly.pdbx_seq_one_letter_code
_entity_poly.pdbx_strand_id
1 'polypeptide(L)'
;MESNDFKISQNVVWFLVIGNTLVMILGAFAKLNHWNYPEFLLTFGLMMFFSTWIIILNDMIRNKIYNKSFWILSLFIIPFISFIFYMIQRKRLIRLGHKLS
;
A
#
# COMPACT_ATOMS: atom_id res chain seq x y z
N MET A 1 9.86 -3.18 -25.14
CA MET A 1 9.98 -3.50 -23.71
C MET A 1 8.99 -2.58 -23.00
N GLU A 2 7.72 -3.00 -22.89
CA GLU A 2 6.68 -2.16 -22.29
C GLU A 2 6.98 -1.95 -20.81
N SER A 3 7.07 -0.70 -20.40
CA SER A 3 7.30 -0.28 -19.04
C SER A 3 6.17 -0.77 -18.14
N ASN A 4 6.43 -1.84 -17.36
CA ASN A 4 5.62 -2.31 -16.21
C ASN A 4 5.68 -1.31 -15.03
N ASP A 5 5.61 -0.03 -15.36
CA ASP A 5 5.47 1.04 -14.42
C ASP A 5 4.03 1.07 -13.95
N PHE A 6 3.83 1.25 -12.65
CA PHE A 6 2.56 1.73 -12.15
C PHE A 6 2.10 2.92 -13.03
N LYS A 7 0.79 3.12 -13.19
CA LYS A 7 0.26 4.35 -13.81
C LYS A 7 0.72 5.63 -13.08
N ILE A 8 1.23 5.48 -11.86
CA ILE A 8 1.75 6.50 -10.93
C ILE A 8 3.18 6.10 -10.54
N SER A 9 4.17 6.99 -10.54
CA SER A 9 5.56 6.57 -10.26
C SER A 9 5.73 5.81 -8.93
N GLN A 10 6.58 4.79 -8.89
CA GLN A 10 6.82 3.97 -7.70
C GLN A 10 7.22 4.83 -6.47
N ASN A 11 7.92 5.94 -6.70
CA ASN A 11 8.32 6.88 -5.65
C ASN A 11 7.12 7.57 -5.00
N VAL A 12 6.09 7.92 -5.79
CA VAL A 12 4.85 8.51 -5.27
C VAL A 12 4.09 7.49 -4.43
N VAL A 13 4.03 6.23 -4.85
CA VAL A 13 3.39 5.17 -4.06
C VAL A 13 4.12 4.96 -2.73
N TRP A 14 5.45 4.98 -2.72
CA TRP A 14 6.23 4.94 -1.47
C TRP A 14 5.98 6.14 -0.57
N PHE A 15 5.91 7.34 -1.14
CA PHE A 15 5.56 8.55 -0.39
C PHE A 15 4.19 8.44 0.26
N LEU A 16 3.19 7.92 -0.47
CA LEU A 16 1.84 7.67 0.07
C LEU A 16 1.86 6.66 1.22
N VAL A 17 2.57 5.54 1.07
CA VAL A 17 2.68 4.51 2.11
C VAL A 17 3.32 5.09 3.38
N ILE A 18 4.44 5.79 3.26
CA ILE A 18 5.14 6.37 4.41
C ILE A 18 4.30 7.49 5.05
N GLY A 19 3.80 8.41 4.23
CA GLY A 19 3.00 9.55 4.69
C GLY A 19 1.74 9.10 5.44
N ASN A 20 0.99 8.15 4.87
CA ASN A 20 -0.17 7.56 5.53
C ASN A 20 0.21 6.89 6.87
N THR A 21 1.29 6.09 6.88
CA THR A 21 1.76 5.42 8.11
C THR A 21 2.05 6.44 9.22
N LEU A 22 2.71 7.55 8.87
CA LEU A 22 2.99 8.64 9.82
C LEU A 22 1.71 9.32 10.30
N VAL A 23 0.77 9.64 9.40
CA VAL A 23 -0.52 10.25 9.76
C VAL A 23 -1.32 9.34 10.70
N MET A 24 -1.35 8.03 10.43
CA MET A 24 -2.01 7.05 11.29
C MET A 24 -1.37 6.98 12.70
N ILE A 25 -0.04 6.97 12.78
CA ILE A 25 0.68 7.01 14.06
C ILE A 25 0.37 8.30 14.82
N LEU A 26 0.42 9.46 14.14
CA LEU A 26 0.11 10.76 14.73
C LEU A 26 -1.34 10.84 15.19
N GLY A 27 -2.29 10.35 14.40
CA GLY A 27 -3.71 10.30 14.76
C GLY A 27 -3.98 9.40 15.97
N ALA A 28 -3.34 8.23 16.03
CA ALA A 28 -3.42 7.34 17.18
C ALA A 28 -2.82 8.01 18.44
N PHE A 29 -1.66 8.64 18.31
CA PHE A 29 -1.03 9.37 19.41
C PHE A 29 -1.88 10.55 19.90
N ALA A 30 -2.45 11.34 18.98
CA ALA A 30 -3.35 12.45 19.30
C ALA A 30 -4.60 11.96 20.04
N LYS A 31 -5.13 10.78 19.67
CA LYS A 31 -6.27 10.16 20.36
C LYS A 31 -5.92 9.75 21.78
N LEU A 32 -4.74 9.14 21.99
CA LEU A 32 -4.27 8.75 23.33
C LEU A 32 -4.04 9.97 24.24
N ASN A 33 -3.59 11.09 23.68
CA ASN A 33 -3.35 12.34 24.40
C ASN A 33 -4.59 13.24 24.50
N HIS A 34 -5.77 12.76 24.09
CA HIS A 34 -7.04 13.50 24.16
C HIS A 34 -6.97 14.90 23.51
N TRP A 35 -6.33 15.01 22.35
CA TRP A 35 -6.31 16.27 21.60
C TRP A 35 -7.72 16.67 21.15
N ASN A 36 -7.90 17.92 20.74
CA ASN A 36 -9.24 18.44 20.43
C ASN A 36 -9.87 17.84 19.15
N TYR A 37 -9.08 17.20 18.26
CA TYR A 37 -9.57 16.69 16.97
C TYR A 37 -8.93 15.36 16.46
N PRO A 38 -8.79 14.32 17.30
CA PRO A 38 -8.17 13.05 16.89
C PRO A 38 -8.99 12.34 15.82
N GLU A 39 -10.32 12.50 15.82
CA GLU A 39 -11.21 11.87 14.85
C GLU A 39 -11.02 12.39 13.43
N PHE A 40 -10.72 13.68 13.27
CA PHE A 40 -10.40 14.27 11.98
C PHE A 40 -9.11 13.67 11.40
N LEU A 41 -8.05 13.61 12.21
CA LEU A 41 -6.77 13.02 11.81
C LEU A 41 -6.90 11.53 11.45
N LEU A 42 -7.67 10.78 12.24
CA LEU A 42 -7.91 9.36 12.00
C LEU A 42 -8.76 9.11 10.75
N THR A 43 -9.83 9.89 10.55
CA THR A 43 -10.65 9.81 9.34
C THR A 43 -9.84 10.13 8.09
N PHE A 44 -9.03 11.18 8.14
CA PHE A 44 -8.14 11.56 7.04
C PHE A 44 -7.09 10.48 6.75
N GLY A 45 -6.47 9.92 7.80
CA GLY A 45 -5.54 8.79 7.68
C GLY A 45 -6.20 7.56 7.04
N LEU A 46 -7.43 7.21 7.46
CA LEU A 46 -8.20 6.11 6.86
C LEU A 46 -8.51 6.36 5.37
N MET A 47 -8.90 7.57 4.98
CA MET A 47 -9.14 7.90 3.58
C MET A 47 -7.88 7.77 2.72
N MET A 48 -6.73 8.25 3.22
CA MET A 48 -5.44 8.08 2.57
C MET A 48 -5.03 6.59 2.47
N PHE A 49 -5.30 5.83 3.52
CA PHE A 49 -5.08 4.40 3.55
C PHE A 49 -5.88 3.67 2.49
N PHE A 50 -7.19 3.90 2.40
CA PHE A 50 -8.03 3.28 1.37
C PHE A 50 -7.59 3.69 -0.05
N SER A 51 -7.19 4.93 -0.24
CA SER A 51 -6.68 5.40 -1.54
C SER A 51 -5.40 4.64 -1.94
N THR A 52 -4.46 4.51 -1.00
CA THR A 52 -3.23 3.74 -1.19
C THR A 52 -3.53 2.26 -1.42
N TRP A 53 -4.53 1.72 -0.72
CA TRP A 53 -5.02 0.35 -0.87
C TRP A 53 -5.44 0.03 -2.30
N ILE A 54 -6.28 0.91 -2.86
CA ILE A 54 -6.80 0.76 -4.23
C ILE A 54 -5.66 0.84 -5.26
N ILE A 55 -4.70 1.76 -5.07
CA ILE A 55 -3.55 1.91 -5.98
C ILE A 55 -2.73 0.63 -6.03
N ILE A 56 -2.40 0.05 -4.86
CA ILE A 56 -1.59 -1.18 -4.76
C ILE A 56 -2.36 -2.38 -5.33
N LEU A 57 -3.65 -2.50 -5.01
CA LEU A 57 -4.48 -3.58 -5.56
C LEU A 57 -4.54 -3.51 -7.09
N ASN A 58 -4.74 -2.32 -7.66
CA ASN A 58 -4.78 -2.13 -9.10
C ASN A 58 -3.43 -2.49 -9.76
N ASP A 59 -2.30 -2.21 -9.12
CA ASP A 59 -0.98 -2.64 -9.60
C ASP A 59 -0.82 -4.17 -9.57
N MET A 60 -1.26 -4.84 -8.50
CA MET A 60 -1.27 -6.30 -8.44
C MET A 60 -2.17 -6.93 -9.52
N ILE A 61 -3.33 -6.32 -9.80
CA ILE A 61 -4.27 -6.80 -10.82
C ILE A 61 -3.69 -6.61 -12.23
N ARG A 62 -2.99 -5.51 -12.50
CA ARG A 62 -2.44 -5.21 -13.83
C ARG A 62 -1.15 -5.97 -14.14
N ASN A 63 -0.27 -6.13 -13.15
CA ASN A 63 1.01 -6.77 -13.38
C ASN A 63 0.94 -8.29 -13.22
N LYS A 64 1.77 -8.99 -14.00
CA LYS A 64 2.06 -10.41 -13.76
C LYS A 64 3.03 -10.51 -12.57
N ILE A 65 2.51 -10.91 -11.42
CA ILE A 65 3.29 -11.15 -10.20
C ILE A 65 3.23 -12.62 -9.82
N TYR A 66 4.35 -13.14 -9.32
CA TYR A 66 4.41 -14.49 -8.78
C TYR A 66 3.45 -14.65 -7.58
N ASN A 67 2.68 -15.75 -7.55
CA ASN A 67 1.66 -16.04 -6.53
C ASN A 67 0.65 -14.90 -6.32
N LYS A 68 0.11 -14.32 -7.41
CA LYS A 68 -0.82 -13.19 -7.39
C LYS A 68 -1.98 -13.35 -6.40
N SER A 69 -2.65 -14.49 -6.38
CA SER A 69 -3.80 -14.73 -5.49
C SER A 69 -3.40 -14.63 -4.01
N PHE A 70 -2.21 -15.12 -3.64
CA PHE A 70 -1.71 -15.01 -2.27
C PHE A 70 -1.47 -13.54 -1.87
N TRP A 71 -0.85 -12.75 -2.75
CA TRP A 71 -0.59 -11.34 -2.48
C TRP A 71 -1.89 -10.54 -2.35
N ILE A 72 -2.84 -10.74 -3.27
CA ILE A 72 -4.15 -10.10 -3.18
C ILE A 72 -4.87 -10.52 -1.90
N LEU A 73 -4.90 -11.81 -1.56
CA LEU A 73 -5.55 -12.29 -0.34
C LEU A 73 -4.92 -11.68 0.92
N SER A 74 -3.59 -11.63 0.99
CA SER A 74 -2.87 -11.02 2.11
C SER A 74 -3.20 -9.53 2.28
N LEU A 75 -3.54 -8.83 1.19
CA LEU A 75 -3.95 -7.44 1.20
C LEU A 75 -5.27 -7.21 1.92
N PHE A 76 -6.16 -8.21 1.98
CA PHE A 76 -7.43 -8.11 2.70
C PHE A 76 -7.32 -8.58 4.14
N ILE A 77 -6.52 -9.63 4.40
CA ILE A 77 -6.39 -10.20 5.75
C ILE A 77 -5.51 -9.31 6.63
N ILE A 78 -4.38 -8.83 6.11
CA ILE A 78 -3.37 -8.07 6.88
C ILE A 78 -2.86 -6.86 6.07
N PRO A 79 -3.75 -5.91 5.71
CA PRO A 79 -3.43 -4.84 4.75
C PRO A 79 -2.21 -4.00 5.16
N PHE A 80 -2.13 -3.58 6.43
CA PHE A 80 -1.04 -2.73 6.93
C PHE A 80 0.36 -3.31 6.68
N ILE A 81 0.51 -4.62 6.86
CA ILE A 81 1.79 -5.32 6.67
C ILE A 81 1.96 -5.67 5.18
N SER A 82 0.91 -6.19 4.55
CA SER A 82 0.95 -6.66 3.17
C SER A 82 1.38 -5.56 2.19
N PHE A 83 0.95 -4.31 2.39
CA PHE A 83 1.38 -3.20 1.55
C PHE A 83 2.87 -2.97 1.53
N ILE A 84 3.47 -2.89 2.71
CA ILE A 84 4.88 -2.58 2.86
C ILE A 84 5.70 -3.73 2.27
N PHE A 85 5.35 -4.96 2.64
CA PHE A 85 6.04 -6.15 2.14
C PHE A 85 5.91 -6.29 0.62
N TYR A 86 4.72 -6.05 0.07
CA TYR A 86 4.51 -6.06 -1.38
C TYR A 86 5.38 -5.01 -2.06
N MET A 87 5.39 -3.76 -1.57
CA MET A 87 6.18 -2.69 -2.17
C MET A 87 7.68 -2.98 -2.19
N ILE A 88 8.21 -3.60 -1.12
CA ILE A 88 9.60 -4.05 -1.04
C ILE A 88 9.86 -5.17 -2.05
N GLN A 89 8.98 -6.17 -2.10
CA GLN A 89 9.18 -7.36 -2.94
C GLN A 89 8.73 -7.18 -4.39
N ARG A 90 8.04 -6.10 -4.74
CA ARG A 90 7.39 -5.87 -6.04
C ARG A 90 8.30 -6.19 -7.21
N LYS A 91 9.52 -5.62 -7.24
CA LYS A 91 10.47 -5.84 -8.34
C LYS A 91 10.85 -7.30 -8.51
N ARG A 92 11.02 -8.03 -7.39
CA ARG A 92 11.30 -9.47 -7.40
C ARG A 92 10.09 -10.27 -7.87
N LEU A 93 8.89 -9.93 -7.38
CA LEU A 93 7.64 -10.62 -7.73
C LEU A 93 7.26 -10.47 -9.19
N ILE A 94 7.44 -9.28 -9.77
CA ILE A 94 7.22 -9.03 -11.20
C ILE A 94 8.24 -9.82 -12.03
N ARG A 95 9.53 -9.79 -11.64
CA ARG A 95 10.57 -10.55 -12.34
C ARG A 95 10.29 -12.06 -12.33
N LEU A 96 9.88 -12.60 -11.18
CA LEU A 96 9.51 -14.00 -11.05
C LEU A 96 8.23 -14.32 -11.82
N GLY A 97 7.24 -13.41 -11.81
CA GLY A 97 6.03 -13.52 -12.62
C GLY A 97 6.33 -13.67 -14.10
N HIS A 98 7.24 -12.88 -14.66
CA HIS A 98 7.63 -13.03 -16.08
C HIS A 98 8.47 -14.28 -16.38
N LYS A 99 9.17 -14.84 -15.40
CA LYS A 99 10.05 -16.01 -15.59
C LYS A 99 9.34 -17.36 -15.42
N LEU A 100 8.30 -17.39 -14.58
CA LEU A 100 7.64 -18.63 -14.13
C LEU A 100 6.14 -18.70 -14.50
N SER A 101 5.59 -17.67 -15.15
CA SER A 101 4.18 -17.62 -15.60
C SER A 101 4.01 -18.08 -17.04
#